data_AF-A0A7C1RQT6-F1
#
_entry.id   AF-A0A7C1RQT6-F1
#
_cell.length_a   1.000
_cell.length_b   1.000
_cell.length_c   1.000
_cell.angle_alpha   90.00
_cell.angle_beta   90.00
_cell.angle_gamma   90.00
#
_symmetry.space_group_name_H-M   'P 1'
#
loop_
_entity.id
_entity.type
_entity.pdbx_description
1 polymer ?
#
loop_
_entity_poly.entity_id
_entity_poly.type
_entity_poly.pdbx_seq_one_letter_code
_entity_poly.pdbx_strand_id
1 'polypeptide(L)' 'MPKCVYCGQQYESPRGLTLVMNDGKINYLCSSKCRKNMKMKRRKVRWKTKKKKESTT' A
#
# COMPACT_ATOMS: atom_id res chain seq x y z
N MET A 1 -7.73 9.38 -7.01
CA MET A 1 -7.46 7.91 -7.03
C MET A 1 -6.50 7.57 -5.88
N PRO A 2 -6.96 7.00 -4.75
CA PRO A 2 -6.08 6.67 -3.62
C PRO A 2 -4.89 5.79 -4.03
N LYS A 3 -3.71 6.08 -3.48
CA LYS A 3 -2.49 5.31 -3.73
C LYS A 3 -2.25 4.32 -2.60
N CYS A 4 -2.18 3.03 -2.93
CA CYS A 4 -1.90 2.00 -1.95
C CYS A 4 -0.47 2.13 -1.39
N VAL A 5 -0.34 2.28 -0.07
CA VAL A 5 0.97 2.38 0.61
C VAL A 5 1.78 1.09 0.46
N TYR A 6 1.11 -0.06 0.34
CA TYR A 6 1.78 -1.35 0.19
C TYR A 6 2.27 -1.59 -1.24
N CYS A 7 1.41 -1.58 -2.27
CA CYS A 7 1.81 -1.91 -3.65
C CYS A 7 2.13 -0.70 -4.54
N GLY A 8 1.81 0.53 -4.12
CA GLY A 8 2.05 1.73 -4.91
C GLY A 8 1.12 1.93 -6.11
N GLN A 9 0.15 1.03 -6.31
CA GLN A 9 -0.88 1.17 -7.35
C GLN A 9 -1.96 2.14 -6.90
N GLN A 10 -2.46 2.92 -7.85
CA GLN A 10 -3.67 3.72 -7.67
C GLN A 10 -4.89 2.82 -7.88
N TYR A 11 -5.98 3.08 -7.14
CA TYR A 11 -7.24 2.33 -7.25
C TYR A 11 -8.44 3.26 -7.07
N GLU A 12 -9.59 2.86 -7.62
CA GLU A 12 -10.82 3.65 -7.60
C GLU A 12 -11.59 3.52 -6.29
N SER A 13 -12.11 4.66 -5.78
CA SER A 13 -12.99 4.69 -4.60
C SER A 13 -14.40 4.21 -5.01
N PRO A 14 -15.12 3.39 -4.21
CA PRO A 14 -14.93 3.09 -2.79
C PRO A 14 -14.14 1.80 -2.49
N ARG A 15 -13.35 1.26 -3.44
CA ARG A 15 -12.58 0.04 -3.17
C ARG A 15 -11.51 0.27 -2.10
N GLY A 16 -10.98 -0.82 -1.55
CA GLY A 16 -9.85 -0.79 -0.63
C GLY A 16 -10.24 -0.62 0.84
N LEU A 17 -9.27 -0.22 1.66
CA LEU A 17 -9.43 0.00 3.09
C LEU A 17 -8.48 1.11 3.57
N THR A 18 -8.99 1.92 4.48
CA THR A 18 -8.23 2.93 5.23
C THR A 18 -7.80 2.32 6.56
N LEU A 19 -6.49 2.23 6.81
CA LEU A 19 -5.92 1.77 8.07
C LEU A 19 -5.35 2.97 8.84
N VAL A 20 -5.96 3.31 9.97
CA VAL A 20 -5.45 4.32 10.90
C VAL A 20 -4.47 3.65 11.86
N MET A 21 -3.25 4.17 11.94
CA MET A 21 -2.24 3.69 12.90
C MET A 21 -2.35 4.44 14.22
N ASN A 22 -1.77 3.88 15.30
CA ASN A 22 -1.76 4.50 16.62
C ASN A 22 -1.13 5.90 16.61
N ASP A 23 -0.15 6.15 15.73
CA ASP A 23 0.48 7.46 15.53
C ASP A 23 -0.42 8.47 14.78
N GLY A 24 -1.69 8.15 14.52
CA GLY A 24 -2.62 8.96 13.73
C GLY A 24 -2.41 8.91 12.21
N LYS A 25 -1.34 8.24 11.74
CA LYS A 25 -1.06 8.10 10.30
C LYS A 25 -2.12 7.26 9.59
N ILE A 26 -2.61 7.78 8.47
CA ILE A 26 -3.62 7.14 7.63
C ILE A 26 -2.93 6.41 6.47
N ASN A 27 -3.09 5.09 6.41
CA ASN A 27 -2.57 4.25 5.32
C ASN A 27 -3.70 3.75 4.42
N TYR A 28 -3.66 4.11 3.15
CA TYR A 28 -4.57 3.57 2.14
C TYR A 28 -4.07 2.25 1.57
N LEU A 29 -4.96 1.25 1.48
CA LEU A 29 -4.66 -0.08 0.96
C LEU A 29 -5.68 -0.48 -0.09
N CYS A 30 -5.22 -0.95 -1.25
CA CYS A 30 -6.12 -1.33 -2.35
C CYS A 30 -6.89 -2.66 -2.12
N SER A 31 -6.40 -3.56 -1.25
CA SER A 31 -7.01 -4.87 -1.06
C SER A 31 -6.60 -5.58 0.24
N SER A 32 -7.37 -6.61 0.60
CA SER A 32 -7.06 -7.53 1.70
C SER A 32 -5.70 -8.24 1.53
N LYS A 33 -5.26 -8.48 0.29
CA LYS A 33 -3.94 -9.05 -0.02
C LYS A 33 -2.81 -8.13 0.45
N CYS A 34 -2.94 -6.83 0.21
CA CYS A 34 -1.99 -5.82 0.66
C CYS A 34 -1.97 -5.69 2.19
N ARG A 35 -3.15 -5.67 2.83
CA ARG A 35 -3.27 -5.63 4.30
C ARG A 35 -2.60 -6.83 4.97
N LYS A 36 -2.92 -8.05 4.54
CA LYS A 36 -2.34 -9.28 5.10
C LYS A 36 -0.82 -9.31 4.94
N ASN A 37 -0.30 -8.97 3.76
CA ASN A 37 1.15 -8.96 3.56
C ASN A 37 1.86 -7.84 4.34
N MET A 38 1.23 -6.68 4.51
CA MET A 38 1.75 -5.60 5.36
C MET A 38 1.79 -6.03 6.83
N LYS A 39 0.74 -6.68 7.34
CA LYS A 39 0.69 -7.24 8.71
C LYS A 39 1.73 -8.33 8.94
N MET A 40 1.97 -9.19 7.95
CA MET A 40 3.03 -10.21 7.97
C MET A 40 4.43 -9.65 7.70
N LYS A 41 4.60 -8.33 7.58
CA LYS A 41 5.88 -7.65 7.28
C LYS A 41 6.57 -8.13 5.98
N ARG A 42 5.83 -8.75 5.05
CA ARG A 42 6.36 -9.24 3.76
C ARG A 42 6.55 -8.08 2.80
N ARG A 43 7.79 -7.65 2.56
CA ARG A 43 8.09 -6.54 1.63
C ARG A 43 8.59 -6.98 0.25
N LYS A 44 9.27 -8.14 0.16
CA LYS A 44 9.84 -8.68 -1.09
C LYS A 44 8.95 -9.80 -1.63
N VAL A 45 7.90 -9.43 -2.37
CA VAL A 45 7.00 -10.40 -3.02
C VAL A 45 7.07 -10.22 -4.54
N ARG A 46 7.16 -11.32 -5.30
CA ARG A 46 7.36 -11.29 -6.76
C ARG A 46 6.28 -10.52 -7.52
N TRP A 47 5.02 -10.59 -7.04
CA TRP A 47 3.87 -9.95 -7.68
C TRP A 47 3.78 -8.43 -7.42
N LYS A 48 4.54 -7.89 -6.45
CA LYS A 48 4.50 -6.47 -6.16
C LYS A 48 5.37 -5.74 -7.18
N THR A 49 4.73 -4.94 -8.03
CA THR A 49 5.40 -4.07 -8.99
C THR A 49 6.31 -3.12 -8.22
N LYS A 50 7.63 -3.30 -8.34
CA LYS A 50 8.60 -2.35 -7.78
C LYS A 50 8.54 -1.09 -8.61
N LYS A 51 7.80 -0.06 -8.18
CA LYS A 51 8.05 1.27 -8.72
C LYS A 51 9.43 1.70 -8.22
N LYS A 52 10.38 1.90 -9.13
CA LYS A 52 11.69 2.50 -8.80
C LYS A 52 11.36 3.80 -8.06
N LYS A 53 11.93 4.00 -6.87
CA LYS A 53 11.88 5.33 -6.25
C LYS A 53 12.64 6.23 -7.20
N GLU A 54 11.99 7.24 -7.76
CA GLU A 54 12.70 8.34 -8.40
C GLU A 54 13.61 8.94 -7.34
N SER A 55 14.91 8.80 -7.55
CA SER A 55 15.95 9.49 -6.82
C SER A 55 15.89 10.95 -7.27
N THR A 56 15.07 11.76 -6.60
CA THR A 56 15.19 13.21 -6.71
C THR A 56 16.52 13.61 -6.07
N THR A 57 17.40 14.07 -6.96
CA THR A 57 18.66 14.78 -6.73
C THR A 57 18.52 15.90 -5.71
#